data_AF-A0A0F8AYV8-F1
#
_entry.id   AF-A0A0F8AYV8-F1
#
_cell.length_a   1.000
_cell.length_b   1.000
_cell.length_c   1.000
_cell.angle_alpha   90.00
_cell.angle_beta   90.00
_cell.angle_gamma   90.00
#
_symmetry.space_group_name_H-M   'P 1'
#
loop_
_entity.id
_entity.type
_entity.pdbx_description
1 polymer ?
#
loop_
_entity_poly.entity_id
_entity_poly.type
_entity_poly.pdbx_seq_one_letter_code
_entity_poly.pdbx_strand_id
1 'polypeptide(L)'
;MKFSVYSLSLGFYLFGAAQADILDDNNYDVIQMQPQKYAVFSPESDEMRSQMSIFSFYPDEKISTVMPAKKDEEALDDPELSLMQIYDALLKRAGMTFDEMRWLMFDMDKNEETSKISATIRQARGLDPNAQVEILPGDQEWRTLMQSEYYELALLIAGKKADRIVLRVKESPDWWKGISLEDRIQFFFSPSDDEMSTSGDGDEPYWLSSEKETALFSSIEKQEAETWAGYFMRGVDEMLSDVAV
;
A
#
# COMPACT_ATOMS: atom_id res chain seq x y z
N MET A 1 -7.39 35.18 56.00
CA MET A 1 -6.71 34.83 54.73
C MET A 1 -6.97 33.35 54.46
N LYS A 2 -7.58 32.99 53.32
CA LYS A 2 -7.87 31.60 52.93
C LYS A 2 -6.82 31.16 51.91
N PHE A 3 -6.05 30.12 52.22
CA PHE A 3 -5.09 29.53 51.28
C PHE A 3 -5.79 28.41 50.51
N SER A 4 -5.87 28.59 49.18
CA SER A 4 -6.38 27.61 48.23
C SER A 4 -5.26 26.63 47.90
N VAL A 5 -5.38 25.38 48.36
CA VAL A 5 -4.45 24.29 48.02
C VAL A 5 -4.91 23.71 46.68
N TYR A 6 -4.31 24.17 45.58
CA TYR A 6 -4.46 23.51 44.29
C TYR A 6 -3.56 22.27 44.29
N SER A 7 -4.20 21.10 44.35
CA SER A 7 -3.58 19.80 44.13
C SER A 7 -3.11 19.70 42.68
N LEU A 8 -1.81 19.85 42.45
CA LEU A 8 -1.12 19.43 41.24
C LEU A 8 -1.16 17.89 41.15
N SER A 9 -2.10 17.34 40.40
CA SER A 9 -2.03 15.96 39.93
C SER A 9 -1.00 15.89 38.79
N LEU A 10 0.27 15.70 39.18
CA LEU A 10 1.41 15.50 38.32
C LEU A 10 1.80 14.00 38.33
N GLY A 11 1.91 13.39 37.14
CA GLY A 11 2.53 12.07 36.90
C GLY A 11 1.54 10.90 37.03
N PHE A 12 1.38 10.00 36.05
CA PHE A 12 2.34 9.43 35.10
C PHE A 12 1.64 9.15 33.76
N TYR A 13 2.06 9.80 32.67
CA TYR A 13 1.79 9.40 31.29
C TYR A 13 3.10 9.10 30.56
N LEU A 14 4.04 8.45 31.24
CA LEU A 14 5.34 8.10 30.65
C LEU A 14 5.57 6.63 30.92
N PHE A 15 5.22 5.85 29.91
CA PHE A 15 5.79 4.61 29.41
C PHE A 15 4.66 3.93 28.64
N GLY A 16 4.29 4.53 27.50
CA GLY A 16 3.79 3.69 26.42
C GLY A 16 4.91 2.69 26.18
N ALA A 17 4.69 1.44 26.56
CA ALA A 17 5.61 0.39 26.20
C ALA A 17 5.75 0.50 24.68
N ALA A 18 6.90 0.96 24.21
CA ALA A 18 7.37 0.58 22.90
C ALA A 18 7.45 -0.95 23.01
N GLN A 19 6.37 -1.64 22.66
CA GLN A 19 6.55 -2.99 22.16
C GLN A 19 7.48 -2.76 20.98
N ALA A 20 8.75 -3.13 21.18
CA ALA A 20 9.67 -3.27 20.08
C ALA A 20 8.95 -4.19 19.11
N ASP A 21 8.55 -3.59 17.98
CA ASP A 21 7.90 -4.33 16.93
C ASP A 21 8.97 -5.09 16.19
N ILE A 22 8.61 -6.17 15.50
CA ILE A 22 9.54 -7.02 14.76
C ILE A 22 10.44 -6.21 13.81
N LEU A 23 9.93 -5.07 13.31
CA LEU A 23 10.69 -4.13 12.48
C LEU A 23 11.88 -3.52 13.21
N ASP A 24 11.66 -3.00 14.43
CA ASP A 24 12.71 -2.36 15.22
C ASP A 24 13.75 -3.39 15.68
N ASP A 25 13.29 -4.59 16.04
CA ASP A 25 14.15 -5.72 16.44
C ASP A 25 15.07 -6.21 15.30
N ASN A 26 14.71 -5.93 14.05
CA ASN A 26 15.48 -6.30 12.86
C ASN A 26 16.10 -5.06 12.18
N ASN A 27 16.25 -3.95 12.90
CA ASN A 27 16.89 -2.71 12.43
C ASN A 27 16.25 -2.05 11.19
N TYR A 28 14.98 -2.33 10.90
CA TYR A 28 14.27 -1.60 9.85
C TYR A 28 13.96 -0.19 10.32
N ASP A 29 14.28 0.81 9.50
CA ASP A 29 13.83 2.18 9.74
C ASP A 29 12.43 2.35 9.15
N VAL A 30 11.49 2.82 9.98
CA VAL A 30 10.08 2.97 9.62
C VAL A 30 9.68 4.43 9.82
N ILE A 31 9.53 5.13 8.70
CA ILE A 31 9.06 6.52 8.70
C ILE A 31 7.56 6.52 8.47
N GLN A 32 6.81 6.95 9.48
CA GLN A 32 5.39 7.22 9.30
C GLN A 32 5.20 8.52 8.50
N MET A 33 4.72 8.39 7.27
CA MET A 33 4.52 9.53 6.39
C MET A 33 3.20 10.27 6.67
N GLN A 34 2.16 9.50 6.98
CA GLN A 34 0.83 9.99 7.33
C GLN A 34 0.17 8.99 8.28
N PRO A 35 -1.00 9.31 8.87
CA PRO A 35 -1.84 8.26 9.43
C PRO A 35 -1.95 7.09 8.44
N GLN A 36 -1.56 5.90 8.87
CA GLN A 36 -1.66 4.65 8.09
C GLN A 36 -0.82 4.60 6.80
N LYS A 37 0.17 5.49 6.62
CA LYS A 37 1.15 5.42 5.53
C LYS A 37 2.56 5.36 6.08
N TYR A 38 3.31 4.34 5.65
CA TYR A 38 4.62 4.00 6.19
C TYR A 38 5.61 3.79 5.05
N ALA A 39 6.77 4.44 5.15
CA ALA A 39 7.95 4.10 4.38
C ALA A 39 8.85 3.21 5.23
N VAL A 40 9.32 2.11 4.67
CA VAL A 40 10.18 1.13 5.33
C VAL A 40 11.49 1.02 4.56
N PHE A 41 12.60 1.18 5.27
CA PHE A 41 13.96 1.08 4.74
C PHE A 41 14.64 -0.17 5.30
N SER A 42 15.24 -0.97 4.41
CA SER A 42 16.04 -2.13 4.82
C SER A 42 17.33 -1.68 5.54
N PRO A 43 17.77 -2.39 6.61
CA PRO A 43 18.97 -2.03 7.37
C PRO A 43 20.28 -1.97 6.58
N GLU A 44 20.40 -2.72 5.48
CA GLU A 44 21.66 -2.85 4.73
C GLU A 44 21.83 -1.83 3.60
N SER A 45 20.89 -0.90 3.45
CA SER A 45 20.91 0.04 2.33
C SER A 45 21.78 1.26 2.62
N ASP A 46 23.04 1.25 2.15
CA ASP A 46 23.90 2.44 2.09
C ASP A 46 23.30 3.55 1.20
N GLU A 47 22.39 3.17 0.29
CA GLU A 47 21.65 4.09 -0.56
C GLU A 47 20.20 4.25 -0.07
N MET A 48 19.94 5.28 0.76
CA MET A 48 18.61 5.64 1.32
C MET A 48 17.41 5.58 0.36
N ARG A 49 17.59 5.54 -0.97
CA ARG A 49 16.51 5.62 -1.96
C ARG A 49 16.23 4.33 -2.73
N SER A 50 17.15 3.37 -2.80
CA SER A 50 16.97 2.20 -3.68
C SER A 50 16.21 1.05 -3.03
N GLN A 51 16.11 0.99 -1.69
CA GLN A 51 15.45 -0.10 -0.96
C GLN A 51 14.30 0.37 -0.05
N MET A 52 13.52 1.36 -0.49
CA MET A 52 12.35 1.84 0.24
C MET A 52 11.08 1.15 -0.26
N SER A 53 10.36 0.48 0.65
CA SER A 53 8.98 0.02 0.40
C SER A 53 7.99 0.99 1.04
N ILE A 54 6.88 1.28 0.36
CA ILE A 54 5.81 2.12 0.93
C ILE A 54 4.52 1.32 1.06
N PHE A 55 3.91 1.43 2.23
CA PHE A 55 2.65 0.79 2.57
C PHE A 55 1.64 1.86 2.95
N SER A 56 0.46 1.82 2.35
CA SER A 56 -0.67 2.68 2.71
C SER A 56 -1.87 1.80 3.06
N PHE A 57 -2.53 2.09 4.17
CA PHE A 57 -3.71 1.37 4.62
C PHE A 57 -4.90 2.32 4.70
N TYR A 58 -6.06 1.83 4.28
CA TYR A 58 -7.33 2.54 4.27
C TYR A 58 -8.38 1.64 4.95
N PRO A 59 -8.44 1.64 6.31
CA PRO A 59 -9.24 0.68 7.07
C PRO A 59 -10.74 0.76 6.79
N ASP A 60 -11.27 1.98 6.66
CA ASP A 60 -12.70 2.20 6.42
C ASP A 60 -13.12 1.61 5.05
N GLU A 61 -12.22 1.69 4.07
CA GLU A 61 -12.40 1.16 2.73
C GLU A 61 -11.98 -0.31 2.61
N LYS A 62 -11.30 -0.86 3.63
CA LYS A 62 -10.71 -2.21 3.62
C LYS A 62 -9.70 -2.41 2.48
N ILE A 63 -8.87 -1.40 2.23
CA ILE A 63 -7.89 -1.37 1.14
C ILE A 63 -6.48 -1.22 1.70
N SER A 64 -5.51 -1.87 1.04
CA SER A 64 -4.09 -1.54 1.20
C SER A 64 -3.41 -1.36 -0.15
N THR A 65 -2.43 -0.45 -0.18
CA THR A 65 -1.55 -0.22 -1.31
C THR A 65 -0.11 -0.51 -0.89
N VAL A 66 0.61 -1.28 -1.70
CA VAL A 66 2.02 -1.62 -1.50
C VAL A 66 2.81 -1.15 -2.72
N MET A 67 3.80 -0.30 -2.49
CA MET A 67 4.83 0.00 -3.47
C MET A 67 6.10 -0.72 -3.00
N PRO A 68 6.36 -1.94 -3.50
CA PRO A 68 7.51 -2.71 -3.05
C PRO A 68 8.80 -2.01 -3.47
N ALA A 69 9.82 -2.08 -2.62
CA ALA A 69 11.17 -1.69 -3.00
C ALA A 69 11.59 -2.49 -4.23
N LYS A 70 12.34 -1.85 -5.13
CA LYS A 70 13.04 -2.58 -6.18
C LYS A 70 14.11 -3.43 -5.52
N LYS A 71 13.96 -4.75 -5.57
CA LYS A 71 15.07 -5.63 -5.22
C LYS A 71 16.12 -5.50 -6.30
N ASP A 72 17.33 -5.13 -5.90
CA ASP A 72 18.49 -5.38 -6.74
C ASP A 72 18.70 -6.90 -6.78
N GLU A 73 18.98 -7.48 -7.94
CA GLU A 73 19.07 -8.94 -8.12
C GLU A 73 20.21 -9.56 -7.27
N GLU A 74 21.11 -8.74 -6.72
CA GLU A 74 22.36 -9.16 -6.08
C GLU A 74 22.31 -9.31 -4.54
N ALA A 75 21.21 -8.94 -3.86
CA ALA A 75 21.17 -8.82 -2.38
C ALA A 75 20.49 -10.00 -1.62
N LEU A 76 20.77 -11.25 -1.97
CA LEU A 76 20.01 -12.42 -1.47
C LEU A 76 20.53 -13.10 -0.17
N ASP A 77 21.59 -12.59 0.47
CA ASP A 77 22.34 -13.36 1.49
C ASP A 77 22.11 -12.96 2.97
N ASP A 78 21.28 -11.98 3.31
CA ASP A 78 21.04 -11.55 4.71
C ASP A 78 19.64 -11.98 5.24
N PRO A 79 19.44 -12.21 6.55
CA PRO A 79 18.15 -12.61 7.10
C PRO A 79 17.21 -11.39 7.18
N GLU A 80 16.83 -10.88 6.02
CA GLU A 80 15.83 -9.83 5.88
C GLU A 80 14.46 -10.35 6.30
N LEU A 81 13.67 -9.50 6.96
CA LEU A 81 12.26 -9.79 7.16
C LEU A 81 11.58 -9.96 5.81
N SER A 82 10.79 -11.02 5.69
CA SER A 82 9.96 -11.19 4.50
C SER A 82 8.96 -10.03 4.36
N LEU A 83 8.56 -9.72 3.13
CA LEU A 83 7.54 -8.69 2.86
C LEU A 83 6.27 -8.94 3.69
N MET A 84 5.89 -10.21 3.89
CA MET A 84 4.74 -10.61 4.71
C MET A 84 4.90 -10.19 6.17
N GLN A 85 6.07 -10.37 6.76
CA GLN A 85 6.34 -9.97 8.16
C GLN A 85 6.30 -8.45 8.31
N ILE A 86 6.88 -7.73 7.35
CA ILE A 86 6.83 -6.26 7.33
C ILE A 86 5.38 -5.79 7.21
N TYR A 87 4.65 -6.38 6.26
CA TYR A 87 3.26 -6.06 6.00
C TYR A 87 2.35 -6.32 7.21
N ASP A 88 2.45 -7.50 7.83
CA ASP A 88 1.65 -7.87 9.02
C ASP A 88 1.93 -6.94 10.21
N ALA A 89 3.20 -6.60 10.44
CA ALA A 89 3.59 -5.64 11.48
C ALA A 89 2.92 -4.27 11.26
N LEU A 90 3.00 -3.74 10.03
CA LEU A 90 2.40 -2.45 9.71
C LEU A 90 0.87 -2.47 9.67
N LEU A 91 0.27 -3.58 9.23
CA LEU A 91 -1.19 -3.76 9.24
C LEU A 91 -1.74 -3.71 10.67
N LYS A 92 -1.04 -4.36 11.62
CA LYS A 92 -1.35 -4.27 13.05
C LYS A 92 -1.20 -2.86 13.59
N ARG A 93 -0.15 -2.13 13.19
CA ARG A 93 0.02 -0.69 13.55
C ARG A 93 -1.13 0.17 13.01
N ALA A 94 -1.68 -0.18 11.85
CA ALA A 94 -2.84 0.49 11.27
C ALA A 94 -4.18 0.10 11.94
N GLY A 95 -4.16 -0.85 12.89
CA GLY A 95 -5.36 -1.33 13.58
C GLY A 95 -6.23 -2.23 12.72
N MET A 96 -5.64 -2.90 11.72
CA MET A 96 -6.33 -3.79 10.79
C MET A 96 -5.84 -5.23 10.94
N THR A 97 -6.66 -6.16 10.46
CA THR A 97 -6.28 -7.55 10.22
C THR A 97 -6.43 -7.90 8.75
N PHE A 98 -5.74 -8.96 8.29
CA PHE A 98 -5.81 -9.34 6.87
C PHE A 98 -7.23 -9.76 6.47
N ASP A 99 -7.92 -10.47 7.35
CA ASP A 99 -9.28 -10.98 7.10
C ASP A 99 -10.28 -9.86 6.81
N GLU A 100 -10.06 -8.67 7.37
CA GLU A 100 -10.91 -7.50 7.15
C GLU A 100 -10.68 -6.86 5.78
N MET A 101 -9.55 -7.11 5.11
CA MET A 101 -9.21 -6.48 3.84
C MET A 101 -9.90 -7.11 2.64
N ARG A 102 -10.27 -6.25 1.70
CA ARG A 102 -10.94 -6.60 0.46
C ARG A 102 -10.05 -6.39 -0.75
N TRP A 103 -9.17 -5.39 -0.70
CA TRP A 103 -8.26 -5.09 -1.80
C TRP A 103 -6.83 -4.96 -1.34
N LEU A 104 -5.95 -5.55 -2.13
CA LEU A 104 -4.51 -5.34 -2.07
C LEU A 104 -4.06 -4.80 -3.43
N MET A 105 -3.44 -3.63 -3.44
CA MET A 105 -2.98 -2.95 -4.64
C MET A 105 -1.46 -2.90 -4.67
N PHE A 106 -0.89 -3.07 -5.86
CA PHE A 106 0.53 -2.85 -6.07
C PHE A 106 0.77 -1.80 -7.14
N ASP A 107 1.63 -0.84 -6.81
CA ASP A 107 2.16 0.12 -7.76
C ASP A 107 3.34 -0.50 -8.51
N MET A 108 3.19 -0.69 -9.82
CA MET A 108 4.16 -1.40 -10.65
C MET A 108 5.27 -0.47 -11.14
N ASP A 109 5.91 0.29 -10.25
CA ASP A 109 6.93 1.27 -10.64
C ASP A 109 8.10 0.58 -11.35
N LYS A 110 8.13 0.72 -12.67
CA LYS A 110 9.18 0.23 -13.59
C LYS A 110 9.42 -1.29 -13.54
N ASN A 111 8.43 -2.10 -13.15
CA ASN A 111 8.49 -3.53 -13.49
C ASN A 111 8.11 -3.68 -14.97
N GLU A 112 9.12 -3.77 -15.83
CA GLU A 112 8.88 -3.87 -17.27
C GLU A 112 8.08 -5.12 -17.67
N GLU A 113 8.24 -6.23 -16.96
CA GLU A 113 7.57 -7.48 -17.31
C GLU A 113 6.07 -7.40 -17.07
N THR A 114 5.66 -7.00 -15.86
CA THR A 114 4.23 -6.93 -15.55
C THR A 114 3.54 -5.81 -16.32
N SER A 115 4.21 -4.68 -16.56
CA SER A 115 3.67 -3.64 -17.44
C SER A 115 3.51 -4.13 -18.89
N LYS A 116 4.44 -4.96 -19.40
CA LYS A 116 4.29 -5.62 -20.72
C LYS A 116 3.10 -6.59 -20.73
N ILE A 117 2.90 -7.36 -19.66
CA ILE A 117 1.73 -8.25 -19.52
C ILE A 117 0.45 -7.43 -19.57
N SER A 118 0.36 -6.36 -18.77
CA SER A 118 -0.81 -5.47 -18.72
C SER A 118 -1.13 -4.86 -20.09
N ALA A 119 -0.13 -4.30 -20.77
CA ALA A 119 -0.28 -3.74 -22.10
C ALA A 119 -0.74 -4.79 -23.14
N THR A 120 -0.19 -6.00 -23.08
CA THR A 120 -0.56 -7.11 -23.97
C THR A 120 -2.01 -7.52 -23.77
N ILE A 121 -2.48 -7.58 -22.51
CA ILE A 121 -3.87 -7.90 -22.18
C ILE A 121 -4.82 -6.84 -22.76
N ARG A 122 -4.53 -5.55 -22.54
CA ARG A 122 -5.35 -4.45 -23.10
C ARG A 122 -5.41 -4.51 -24.62
N GLN A 123 -4.26 -4.72 -25.27
CA GLN A 123 -4.17 -4.85 -26.72
C GLN A 123 -4.98 -6.04 -27.24
N ALA A 124 -4.87 -7.21 -26.61
CA ALA A 124 -5.59 -8.42 -27.01
C ALA A 124 -7.12 -8.26 -26.91
N ARG A 125 -7.59 -7.46 -25.93
CA ARG A 125 -9.01 -7.11 -25.77
C ARG A 125 -9.47 -5.93 -26.64
N GLY A 126 -8.57 -5.31 -27.42
CA GLY A 126 -8.87 -4.16 -28.26
C GLY A 126 -9.22 -2.90 -27.47
N LEU A 127 -8.68 -2.77 -26.26
CA LEU A 127 -8.94 -1.66 -25.34
C LEU A 127 -7.91 -0.54 -25.50
N ASP A 128 -8.26 0.65 -25.00
CA ASP A 128 -7.32 1.76 -24.88
C ASP A 128 -6.13 1.35 -23.98
N PRO A 129 -4.89 1.81 -24.27
CA PRO A 129 -3.71 1.49 -23.44
C PRO A 129 -3.84 1.84 -21.96
N ASN A 130 -4.71 2.81 -21.62
CA ASN A 130 -4.97 3.25 -20.26
C ASN A 130 -6.30 2.73 -19.69
N ALA A 131 -7.03 1.90 -20.46
CA ALA A 131 -8.29 1.34 -20.01
C ALA A 131 -8.10 0.43 -18.79
N GLN A 132 -9.07 0.51 -17.88
CA GLN A 132 -9.22 -0.48 -16.82
C GLN A 132 -9.63 -1.83 -17.42
N VAL A 133 -9.02 -2.90 -16.92
CA VAL A 133 -9.36 -4.28 -17.32
C VAL A 133 -9.65 -5.09 -16.07
N GLU A 134 -10.85 -5.66 -16.02
CA GLU A 134 -11.24 -6.67 -15.03
C GLU A 134 -10.99 -8.06 -15.58
N ILE A 135 -10.37 -8.91 -14.76
CA ILE A 135 -9.97 -10.27 -15.12
C ILE A 135 -10.48 -11.21 -14.04
N LEU A 136 -11.27 -12.20 -14.46
CA LEU A 136 -11.94 -13.15 -13.58
C LEU A 136 -11.32 -14.55 -13.69
N PRO A 137 -11.47 -15.40 -12.66
CA PRO A 137 -11.11 -16.80 -12.75
C PRO A 137 -11.79 -17.47 -13.95
N GLY A 138 -10.98 -17.96 -14.89
CA GLY A 138 -11.45 -18.59 -16.13
C GLY A 138 -11.15 -17.77 -17.39
N ASP A 139 -10.87 -16.47 -17.24
CA ASP A 139 -10.35 -15.65 -18.34
C ASP A 139 -9.02 -16.21 -18.84
N GLN A 140 -8.76 -16.06 -20.14
CA GLN A 140 -7.54 -16.59 -20.77
C GLN A 140 -6.28 -15.99 -20.13
N GLU A 141 -6.36 -14.71 -19.74
CA GLU A 141 -5.25 -13.92 -19.19
C GLU A 141 -4.99 -14.23 -17.70
N TRP A 142 -5.93 -14.88 -17.01
CA TRP A 142 -5.82 -15.20 -15.58
C TRP A 142 -4.55 -15.99 -15.28
N ARG A 143 -4.24 -17.02 -16.08
CA ARG A 143 -3.05 -17.86 -15.88
C ARG A 143 -1.75 -17.09 -16.08
N THR A 144 -1.72 -16.13 -17.00
CA THR A 144 -0.54 -15.29 -17.24
C THR A 144 -0.27 -14.42 -16.02
N LEU A 145 -1.31 -13.81 -15.44
CA LEU A 145 -1.16 -12.98 -14.23
C LEU A 145 -0.80 -13.80 -12.99
N MET A 146 -1.29 -15.03 -12.88
CA MET A 146 -0.90 -15.93 -11.79
C MET A 146 0.62 -16.22 -11.73
N GLN A 147 1.33 -16.00 -12.84
CA GLN A 147 2.78 -16.19 -12.94
C GLN A 147 3.57 -14.89 -12.70
N SER A 148 2.89 -13.76 -12.49
CA SER A 148 3.55 -12.50 -12.20
C SER A 148 4.01 -12.44 -10.74
N GLU A 149 5.11 -11.73 -10.49
CA GLU A 149 5.62 -11.51 -9.14
C GLU A 149 4.56 -10.92 -8.20
N TYR A 150 3.70 -10.03 -8.71
CA TYR A 150 2.69 -9.36 -7.90
C TYR A 150 1.58 -10.31 -7.46
N TYR A 151 1.26 -11.34 -8.26
CA TYR A 151 0.32 -12.37 -7.82
C TYR A 151 0.94 -13.26 -6.74
N GLU A 152 2.23 -13.58 -6.85
CA GLU A 152 2.95 -14.32 -5.80
C GLU A 152 3.01 -13.52 -4.49
N LEU A 153 3.33 -12.22 -4.56
CA LEU A 153 3.31 -11.32 -3.41
C LEU A 153 1.90 -11.20 -2.82
N ALA A 154 0.87 -11.08 -3.66
CA ALA A 154 -0.51 -11.03 -3.21
C ALA A 154 -0.91 -12.32 -2.47
N LEU A 155 -0.54 -13.50 -3.00
CA LEU A 155 -0.79 -14.77 -2.33
C LEU A 155 -0.04 -14.89 -1.01
N LEU A 156 1.21 -14.42 -0.96
CA LEU A 156 2.02 -14.46 0.25
C LEU A 156 1.43 -13.58 1.34
N ILE A 157 1.02 -12.35 1.00
CA ILE A 157 0.41 -11.41 1.94
C ILE A 157 -0.98 -11.91 2.36
N ALA A 158 -1.77 -12.40 1.42
CA ALA A 158 -3.17 -12.72 1.66
C ALA A 158 -3.43 -14.10 2.25
N GLY A 159 -2.55 -15.06 2.02
CA GLY A 159 -2.79 -16.46 2.36
C GLY A 159 -3.97 -17.10 1.63
N LYS A 160 -4.65 -16.39 0.71
CA LYS A 160 -5.78 -16.86 -0.09
C LYS A 160 -5.70 -16.35 -1.53
N LYS A 161 -6.37 -17.05 -2.44
CA LYS A 161 -6.44 -16.66 -3.85
C LYS A 161 -7.33 -15.44 -4.02
N ALA A 162 -6.94 -14.54 -4.91
CA ALA A 162 -7.80 -13.47 -5.36
C ALA A 162 -8.99 -14.03 -6.16
N ASP A 163 -10.16 -13.41 -5.99
CA ASP A 163 -11.37 -13.74 -6.75
C ASP A 163 -11.50 -12.91 -8.02
N ARG A 164 -10.75 -11.81 -8.10
CA ARG A 164 -10.74 -10.88 -9.23
C ARG A 164 -9.44 -10.09 -9.26
N ILE A 165 -8.93 -9.82 -10.45
CA ILE A 165 -7.78 -8.95 -10.68
C ILE A 165 -8.24 -7.76 -11.52
N VAL A 166 -7.83 -6.56 -11.13
CA VAL A 166 -8.07 -5.33 -11.89
C VAL A 166 -6.73 -4.70 -12.28
N LEU A 167 -6.55 -4.47 -13.58
CA LEU A 167 -5.42 -3.73 -14.13
C LEU A 167 -5.89 -2.32 -14.46
N ARG A 168 -5.20 -1.30 -13.96
CA ARG A 168 -5.50 0.11 -14.25
C ARG A 168 -4.23 0.91 -14.45
N VAL A 169 -4.36 2.08 -15.04
CA VAL A 169 -3.31 3.10 -15.06
C VAL A 169 -3.73 4.20 -14.09
N LYS A 170 -2.82 4.61 -13.22
CA LYS A 170 -2.99 5.78 -12.35
C LYS A 170 -2.11 6.92 -12.82
N GLU A 171 -2.56 8.13 -12.56
CA GLU A 171 -1.72 9.33 -12.66
C GLU A 171 -0.96 9.50 -11.35
N SER A 172 0.36 9.66 -11.45
CA SER A 172 1.25 9.84 -10.31
C SER A 172 2.09 11.10 -10.55
N PRO A 173 2.28 11.97 -9.55
CA PRO A 173 3.17 13.10 -9.70
C PRO A 173 4.64 12.64 -9.75
N ASP A 174 5.35 12.96 -10.84
CA ASP A 174 6.78 12.70 -11.03
C ASP A 174 7.59 13.98 -10.85
N TRP A 175 8.65 13.92 -10.03
CA TRP A 175 9.50 15.06 -9.66
C TRP A 175 10.13 15.80 -10.85
N TRP A 176 10.31 15.14 -11.98
CA TRP A 176 10.98 15.68 -13.17
C TRP A 176 10.04 15.88 -14.35
N LYS A 177 8.97 15.07 -14.45
CA LYS A 177 8.11 14.98 -15.63
C LYS A 177 6.70 15.53 -15.40
N GLY A 178 6.38 15.98 -14.19
CA GLY A 178 5.05 16.48 -13.85
C GLY A 178 4.11 15.33 -13.50
N ILE A 179 3.43 14.75 -14.49
CA ILE A 179 2.53 13.59 -14.30
C ILE A 179 3.13 12.39 -15.02
N SER A 180 3.42 11.31 -14.30
CA SER A 180 3.69 9.98 -14.82
C SER A 180 2.40 9.16 -14.86
N LEU A 181 2.31 8.27 -15.86
CA LEU A 181 1.33 7.20 -15.91
C LEU A 181 1.99 5.94 -15.36
N GLU A 182 1.41 5.38 -14.32
CA GLU A 182 1.91 4.18 -13.66
C GLU A 182 0.85 3.08 -13.75
N ASP A 183 1.28 1.89 -14.16
CA ASP A 183 0.42 0.71 -14.11
C ASP A 183 0.23 0.29 -12.63
N ARG A 184 -1.00 -0.05 -12.28
CA ARG A 184 -1.39 -0.57 -10.95
C ARG A 184 -2.17 -1.86 -11.13
N ILE A 185 -1.81 -2.88 -10.35
CA ILE A 185 -2.53 -4.15 -10.26
C ILE A 185 -3.26 -4.22 -8.93
N GLN A 186 -4.52 -4.64 -8.95
CA GLN A 186 -5.37 -4.71 -7.77
C GLN A 186 -5.94 -6.12 -7.65
N PHE A 187 -5.85 -6.69 -6.44
CA PHE A 187 -6.35 -8.02 -6.12
C PHE A 187 -7.53 -7.89 -5.17
N PHE A 188 -8.68 -8.41 -5.59
CA PHE A 188 -9.87 -8.49 -4.76
C PHE A 188 -9.96 -9.83 -4.06
N PHE A 189 -10.33 -9.80 -2.78
CA PHE A 189 -10.59 -10.99 -1.98
C PHE A 189 -11.98 -10.89 -1.35
N SER A 190 -12.78 -11.92 -1.55
CA SER A 190 -14.06 -12.03 -0.88
C SER A 190 -13.87 -12.20 0.62
N PRO A 191 -14.80 -11.69 1.44
CA PRO A 191 -14.85 -12.02 2.86
C PRO A 191 -14.97 -13.53 3.06
N SER A 192 -14.51 -14.00 4.22
CA SER A 192 -14.83 -15.37 4.65
C SER A 192 -16.33 -15.51 4.93
N ASP A 193 -16.85 -16.72 4.81
CA ASP A 193 -18.27 -17.04 5.06
C ASP A 193 -18.74 -16.61 6.47
N ASP A 194 -17.82 -16.55 7.43
CA ASP A 194 -18.07 -16.12 8.81
C ASP A 194 -18.45 -14.62 8.89
N GLU A 195 -17.89 -13.75 8.03
CA GLU A 195 -18.23 -12.32 7.99
C GLU A 195 -19.61 -12.06 7.35
N MET A 196 -20.00 -12.88 6.36
CA MET A 196 -21.27 -12.71 5.64
C MET A 196 -22.49 -12.97 6.54
N SER A 197 -22.32 -13.70 7.64
CA SER A 197 -23.41 -14.05 8.55
C SER A 197 -23.80 -12.92 9.52
N THR A 198 -22.96 -11.89 9.66
CA THR A 198 -23.19 -10.78 10.61
C THR A 198 -23.89 -9.55 10.03
N SER A 199 -24.01 -9.43 8.71
CA SER A 199 -24.77 -8.33 8.06
C SER A 199 -26.26 -8.69 7.97
N GLY A 200 -26.96 -8.61 9.10
CA GLY A 200 -28.38 -8.95 9.24
C GLY A 200 -29.37 -7.88 8.79
N ASP A 201 -28.95 -6.84 8.07
CA ASP A 201 -29.86 -5.86 7.45
C ASP A 201 -29.77 -5.99 5.93
N GLY A 202 -30.93 -6.05 5.27
CA GLY A 202 -31.11 -6.32 3.84
C GLY A 202 -30.62 -5.21 2.89
N ASP A 203 -29.54 -4.53 3.26
CA ASP A 203 -28.79 -3.67 2.36
C ASP A 203 -28.01 -4.55 1.38
N GLU A 204 -28.13 -4.19 0.11
CA GLU A 204 -27.48 -4.84 -1.04
C GLU A 204 -26.03 -5.23 -0.70
N PRO A 205 -25.57 -6.46 -1.02
CA PRO A 205 -24.19 -6.86 -0.75
C PRO A 205 -23.23 -5.83 -1.34
N TYR A 206 -22.60 -5.07 -0.46
CA TYR A 206 -21.89 -3.82 -0.70
C TYR A 206 -20.50 -4.09 -1.32
N TRP A 207 -20.47 -4.82 -2.43
CA TRP A 207 -19.37 -4.80 -3.38
C TRP A 207 -19.84 -3.82 -4.44
N LEU A 208 -19.34 -2.59 -4.29
CA LEU A 208 -19.64 -1.41 -5.06
C LEU A 208 -19.85 -1.74 -6.56
N SER A 209 -20.87 -1.15 -7.20
CA SER A 209 -20.94 -1.17 -8.66
C SER A 209 -19.58 -0.73 -9.23
N SER A 210 -19.18 -1.22 -10.41
CA SER A 210 -17.90 -0.86 -11.04
C SER A 210 -17.65 0.66 -11.04
N GLU A 211 -18.70 1.48 -11.17
CA GLU A 211 -18.64 2.94 -11.05
C GLU A 211 -18.23 3.43 -9.65
N LYS A 212 -18.81 2.87 -8.59
CA LYS A 212 -18.49 3.23 -7.20
C LYS A 212 -17.08 2.77 -6.81
N GLU A 213 -16.63 1.59 -7.28
CA GLU A 213 -15.23 1.14 -7.11
C GLU A 213 -14.27 2.10 -7.80
N THR A 214 -14.58 2.47 -9.04
CA THR A 214 -13.77 3.43 -9.80
C THR A 214 -13.65 4.77 -9.06
N ALA A 215 -14.77 5.30 -8.57
CA ALA A 215 -14.79 6.55 -7.81
C ALA A 215 -13.99 6.45 -6.51
N LEU A 216 -14.09 5.32 -5.79
CA LEU A 216 -13.32 5.06 -4.57
C LEU A 216 -11.81 5.08 -4.85
N PHE A 217 -11.37 4.34 -5.86
CA PHE A 217 -9.95 4.28 -6.21
C PHE A 217 -9.42 5.62 -6.71
N SER A 218 -10.20 6.37 -7.48
CA SER A 218 -9.82 7.73 -7.87
C SER A 218 -9.70 8.68 -6.67
N SER A 219 -10.54 8.51 -5.63
CA SER A 219 -10.41 9.27 -4.38
C SER A 219 -9.12 8.93 -3.63
N ILE A 220 -8.78 7.65 -3.54
CA ILE A 220 -7.53 7.17 -2.92
C ILE A 220 -6.31 7.69 -3.68
N GLU A 221 -6.30 7.56 -5.01
CA GLU A 221 -5.21 8.06 -5.85
C GLU A 221 -5.00 9.56 -5.70
N LYS A 222 -6.09 10.32 -5.60
CA LYS A 222 -6.02 11.76 -5.33
C LYS A 222 -5.40 12.05 -3.96
N GLN A 223 -5.81 11.34 -2.91
CA GLN A 223 -5.20 11.47 -1.58
C GLN A 223 -3.70 11.10 -1.59
N GLU A 224 -3.33 10.04 -2.31
CA GLU A 224 -1.94 9.63 -2.47
C GLU A 224 -1.12 10.72 -3.19
N ALA A 225 -1.65 11.31 -4.27
CA ALA A 225 -1.01 12.37 -5.02
C ALA A 225 -0.83 13.65 -4.18
N GLU A 226 -1.85 14.06 -3.42
CA GLU A 226 -1.78 15.21 -2.50
C GLU A 226 -0.73 14.99 -1.41
N THR A 227 -0.64 13.77 -0.90
CA THR A 227 0.38 13.37 0.08
C THR A 227 1.79 13.55 -0.50
N TRP A 228 2.01 13.02 -1.69
CA TRP A 228 3.29 13.14 -2.38
C TRP A 228 3.66 14.59 -2.69
N ALA A 229 2.69 15.40 -3.12
CA ALA A 229 2.89 16.83 -3.33
C ALA A 229 3.28 17.56 -2.04
N GLY A 230 2.67 17.21 -0.90
CA GLY A 230 3.02 17.78 0.41
C GLY A 230 4.45 17.44 0.84
N TYR A 231 4.87 16.18 0.63
CA TYR A 231 6.25 15.75 0.87
C TYR A 231 7.25 16.46 -0.05
N PHE A 232 6.89 16.59 -1.32
CA PHE A 232 7.68 17.29 -2.33
C PHE A 232 7.96 18.74 -1.91
N MET A 233 6.93 19.50 -1.54
CA MET A 233 7.08 20.90 -1.17
C MET A 233 7.98 21.06 0.06
N ARG A 234 7.83 20.19 1.06
CA ARG A 234 8.67 20.24 2.27
C ARG A 234 10.13 19.93 1.98
N GLY A 235 10.41 18.90 1.19
CA GLY A 235 11.78 18.54 0.83
C GLY A 235 12.48 19.63 0.01
N VAL A 236 11.76 20.30 -0.90
CA VAL A 236 12.30 21.43 -1.67
C VAL A 236 12.63 22.61 -0.75
N ASP A 237 11.75 22.95 0.20
CA ASP A 237 11.99 24.04 1.15
C ASP A 237 13.23 23.77 2.03
N GLU A 238 13.40 22.54 2.50
CA GLU A 238 14.59 22.12 3.28
C GLU A 238 15.86 22.23 2.44
N MET A 239 15.87 21.73 1.20
CA MET A 239 17.03 21.83 0.31
C MET A 239 17.39 23.27 -0.07
N LEU A 240 16.38 24.14 -0.27
CA LEU A 240 16.63 25.56 -0.54
C LEU A 240 17.16 26.31 0.69
N SER A 241 16.79 25.87 1.89
CA SER A 241 17.28 26.46 3.14
C SER A 241 18.76 26.17 3.39
N ASP A 242 19.25 24.99 2.97
CA ASP A 242 20.67 24.59 3.10
C ASP A 242 21.58 25.28 2.06
N VAL A 243 21.04 25.70 0.91
CA VAL A 243 21.80 26.40 -0.16
C VAL A 243 21.93 27.90 0.10
N ALA A 244 21.13 28.46 1.01
CA ALA A 244 21.11 29.89 1.32
C ALA A 244 22.13 30.35 2.39
N VAL A 245 23.07 29.47 2.79
CA VAL A 245 24.14 29.73 3.79
C VAL A 245 25.49 29.83 3.10
#